data_AF-A0A815WCS4-F1
#
_entry.id   AF-A0A815WCS4-F1
#
_cell.length_a   1.000
_cell.length_b   1.000
_cell.length_c   1.000
_cell.angle_alpha   90.00
_cell.angle_beta   90.00
_cell.angle_gamma   90.00
#
_symmetry.space_group_name_H-M   'P 1'
#
loop_
_entity.id
_entity.type
_entity.pdbx_description
1 polymer ?
#
loop_
_entity_poly.entity_id
_entity_poly.type
_entity_poly.pdbx_seq_one_letter_code
_entity_poly.pdbx_strand_id
1 'polypeptide(L)'
;MRYKKFLHAVARMWITDDIQDVDDDEENEENPGPSELRTRRAPKLDPPTRLAQDMKQQIIGTGKIRHPQRRCRVCAKHNKRSTTIHICKHCNVPLHRSKCFTKYHTLKHY
;
A
#
# COMPACT_ATOMS: atom_id res chain seq x y z
N MET A 1 15.90 3.32 -43.95
CA MET A 1 15.44 3.90 -42.67
C MET A 1 14.50 2.92 -41.97
N ARG A 2 14.81 2.46 -40.74
CA ARG A 2 13.96 1.52 -39.99
C ARG A 2 13.01 2.31 -39.09
N TYR A 3 11.80 2.58 -39.58
CA TYR A 3 10.75 3.34 -38.91
C TYR A 3 10.54 2.95 -37.43
N LYS A 4 10.67 1.65 -37.11
CA LYS A 4 10.63 1.13 -35.73
C LYS A 4 11.69 1.75 -34.79
N LYS A 5 12.92 1.95 -35.27
CA LYS A 5 13.99 2.55 -34.45
C LYS A 5 13.71 4.02 -34.18
N PHE A 6 13.15 4.72 -35.17
CA PHE A 6 12.72 6.10 -35.04
C PHE A 6 11.61 6.24 -33.99
N LEU A 7 10.53 5.46 -34.10
CA LEU A 7 9.45 5.48 -33.11
C LEU A 7 9.92 5.15 -31.70
N HIS A 8 10.83 4.19 -31.56
CA HIS A 8 11.39 3.82 -30.27
C HIS A 8 12.28 4.91 -29.66
N ALA A 9 12.98 5.69 -30.49
CA ALA A 9 13.74 6.85 -30.04
C ALA A 9 12.82 8.00 -29.60
N VAL A 10 11.78 8.29 -30.39
CA VAL A 10 10.78 9.32 -30.07
C VAL A 10 10.06 9.01 -28.76
N ALA A 11 9.64 7.74 -28.57
CA ALA A 11 8.98 7.32 -27.33
C ALA A 11 9.86 7.52 -26.08
N ARG A 12 11.19 7.30 -26.18
CA ARG A 12 12.12 7.55 -25.08
C ARG A 12 12.25 9.02 -24.76
N MET A 13 12.32 9.86 -25.78
CA MET A 13 12.45 11.31 -25.63
C MET A 13 11.25 11.91 -24.90
N TRP A 14 10.03 11.46 -25.21
CA TRP A 14 8.82 11.90 -24.50
C TRP A 14 8.78 11.45 -23.04
N ILE A 15 9.29 10.26 -22.72
CA ILE A 15 9.35 9.78 -21.34
C ILE A 15 10.33 10.61 -20.50
N THR A 16 11.41 11.10 -21.11
CA THR A 16 12.44 11.89 -20.40
C THR A 16 12.09 13.37 -20.28
N ASP A 17 11.36 13.93 -21.24
CA ASP A 17 10.92 15.34 -21.17
C ASP A 17 9.86 15.57 -20.08
N ASP A 18 9.07 14.55 -19.70
CA ASP A 18 8.12 14.63 -18.58
C ASP A 18 8.78 14.61 -17.18
N ILE A 19 10.12 14.56 -17.09
CA ILE A 19 10.91 14.54 -15.83
C ILE A 19 11.75 15.83 -15.69
N GLN A 20 11.29 16.95 -16.23
CA GLN A 20 11.77 18.28 -15.84
C GLN A 20 10.72 18.95 -14.95
N ASP A 21 10.78 18.64 -13.65
CA ASP A 21 10.34 19.47 -12.52
C ASP A 21 10.55 18.67 -11.21
N VAL A 22 11.81 18.35 -10.89
CA VAL A 22 12.23 18.13 -9.51
C VAL A 22 13.67 18.60 -9.40
N ASP A 23 13.83 19.71 -8.69
CA ASP A 23 15.08 20.36 -8.35
C ASP A 23 16.11 19.39 -7.75
N ASP A 24 17.37 19.66 -8.09
CA ASP A 24 18.63 19.20 -7.49
C ASP A 24 18.51 18.60 -6.07
N ASP A 25 18.73 17.30 -5.97
CA ASP A 25 19.66 16.75 -4.97
C ASP A 25 20.20 15.40 -5.49
N GLU A 26 21.52 15.37 -5.64
CA GLU A 26 22.35 14.30 -6.20
C GLU A 26 22.15 12.92 -5.55
N GLU A 27 22.22 11.91 -6.41
CA GLU A 27 22.76 10.56 -6.18
C GLU A 27 22.36 9.82 -4.87
N ASN A 28 21.36 8.94 -4.98
CA ASN A 28 21.64 7.50 -4.80
C ASN A 28 20.48 6.70 -5.41
N GLU A 29 20.73 6.03 -6.53
CA GLU A 29 19.83 5.04 -7.12
C GLU A 29 19.81 3.79 -6.22
N GLU A 30 19.17 3.91 -5.05
CA GLU A 30 18.90 2.76 -4.19
C GLU A 30 17.81 1.91 -4.86
N ASN A 31 18.27 0.93 -5.63
CA ASN A 31 17.55 -0.29 -5.98
C ASN A 31 16.55 -0.62 -4.86
N PRO A 32 15.22 -0.53 -5.08
CA PRO A 32 14.25 -0.60 -4.00
C PRO A 32 14.33 -2.00 -3.41
N GLY A 33 14.98 -2.08 -2.25
CA GLY A 33 15.26 -3.35 -1.61
C GLY A 33 13.94 -4.10 -1.36
N PRO A 34 13.98 -5.42 -1.11
CA PRO A 34 12.79 -6.25 -0.86
C PRO A 34 11.85 -5.78 0.27
N SER A 35 12.17 -4.68 0.95
CA SER A 35 11.36 -3.97 1.95
C SER A 35 10.27 -3.09 1.35
N GLU A 36 10.45 -2.46 0.19
CA GLU A 36 9.45 -1.53 -0.37
C GLU A 36 8.17 -2.23 -0.81
N LEU A 37 8.29 -3.48 -1.28
CA LEU A 37 7.15 -4.31 -1.68
C LEU A 37 6.38 -4.89 -0.48
N ARG A 38 6.85 -4.69 0.76
CA ARG A 38 6.20 -5.27 1.94
C ARG A 38 5.18 -4.32 2.50
N THR A 39 4.01 -4.87 2.83
CA THR A 39 3.03 -4.10 3.57
C THR A 39 3.57 -3.69 4.93
N ARG A 40 3.66 -2.37 5.16
CA ARG A 40 4.13 -1.78 6.42
C ARG A 40 3.34 -2.31 7.62
N ARG A 41 3.95 -2.22 8.81
CA ARG A 41 3.28 -2.59 10.06
C ARG A 41 2.17 -1.57 10.36
N ALA A 42 1.07 -2.05 10.92
CA ALA A 42 0.02 -1.17 11.43
C ALA A 42 0.59 -0.22 12.50
N PRO A 43 0.18 1.06 12.51
CA PRO A 43 0.47 1.97 13.60
C PRO A 43 0.03 1.40 14.95
N LYS A 44 0.74 1.75 16.03
CA LYS A 44 0.39 1.32 17.39
C LYS A 44 -0.96 1.93 17.82
N LEU A 45 -1.11 3.23 17.55
CA LEU A 45 -2.30 4.04 17.80
C LEU A 45 -3.05 4.29 16.50
N ASP A 46 -4.38 4.41 16.58
CA ASP A 46 -5.19 4.70 15.40
C ASP A 46 -4.92 6.12 14.89
N PRO A 47 -4.72 6.31 13.58
CA PRO A 47 -4.52 7.64 13.02
C PRO A 47 -5.80 8.49 13.14
N PRO A 48 -5.70 9.82 13.33
CA PRO A 48 -6.87 10.70 13.43
C PRO A 48 -7.68 10.71 12.12
N THR A 49 -7.01 10.48 10.99
CA THR A 49 -7.61 10.36 9.64
C THR A 49 -8.31 9.02 9.41
N ARG A 50 -8.38 8.13 10.41
CA ARG A 50 -9.07 6.84 10.30
C ARG A 50 -10.49 7.00 9.78
N LEU A 51 -11.23 8.04 10.20
CA LEU A 51 -12.64 8.20 9.80
C LEU A 51 -12.81 8.76 8.36
N ALA A 52 -11.73 9.12 7.67
CA ALA A 52 -11.80 9.94 6.47
C ALA A 52 -11.70 9.17 5.13
N GLN A 53 -11.55 7.83 5.11
CA GLN A 53 -11.22 7.16 3.85
C GLN A 53 -11.55 5.66 3.73
N ASP A 54 -11.96 5.26 2.53
CA ASP A 54 -12.55 3.95 2.20
C ASP A 54 -11.69 3.02 1.30
N MET A 55 -10.38 3.25 1.17
CA MET A 55 -9.54 2.43 0.28
C MET A 55 -8.90 1.20 0.95
N LYS A 56 -9.06 0.04 0.31
CA LYS A 56 -8.57 -1.28 0.74
C LYS A 56 -7.55 -1.87 -0.25
N GLN A 57 -6.56 -2.59 0.28
CA GLN A 57 -5.55 -3.33 -0.48
C GLN A 57 -5.34 -4.73 0.11
N GLN A 58 -4.66 -5.61 -0.62
CA GLN A 58 -4.27 -6.94 -0.14
C GLN A 58 -2.91 -6.89 0.57
N ILE A 59 -2.72 -7.74 1.57
CA ILE A 59 -1.43 -7.86 2.27
C ILE A 59 -0.41 -8.50 1.33
N ILE A 60 0.72 -7.82 1.13
CA ILE A 60 1.87 -8.31 0.39
C ILE A 60 2.91 -8.82 1.40
N GLY A 61 3.32 -10.08 1.24
CA GLY A 61 4.27 -10.77 2.11
C GLY A 61 5.54 -11.17 1.36
N THR A 62 6.46 -11.82 2.05
CA THR A 62 7.80 -12.21 1.56
C THR A 62 7.78 -13.37 0.54
N GLY A 63 6.67 -13.63 -0.15
CA GLY A 63 6.53 -14.72 -1.13
C GLY A 63 6.46 -16.16 -0.55
N LYS A 64 6.87 -16.38 0.71
CA LYS A 64 6.83 -17.70 1.37
C LYS A 64 5.41 -18.27 1.55
N ILE A 65 4.40 -17.40 1.62
CA ILE A 65 3.00 -17.78 1.82
C ILE A 65 2.18 -17.08 0.74
N ARG A 66 1.38 -17.85 -0.02
CA ARG A 66 0.56 -17.34 -1.14
C ARG A 66 -0.41 -16.22 -0.71
N HIS A 67 -1.02 -16.37 0.47
CA HIS A 67 -1.96 -15.40 1.02
C HIS A 67 -1.59 -15.11 2.48
N PRO A 68 -0.66 -14.17 2.73
CA PRO A 68 -0.28 -13.83 4.09
C PRO A 68 -1.49 -13.23 4.83
N GLN A 69 -1.77 -13.76 6.01
CA GLN A 69 -2.88 -13.30 6.83
C GLN A 69 -2.37 -12.58 8.08
N ARG A 70 -3.08 -11.53 8.50
CA ARG A 70 -2.83 -10.81 9.76
C ARG A 70 -4.09 -10.81 10.62
N ARG A 71 -3.95 -10.67 11.94
CA ARG A 71 -5.11 -10.59 12.86
C ARG A 71 -5.88 -9.29 12.60
N CYS A 72 -7.20 -9.38 12.48
CA CYS A 72 -8.05 -8.21 12.31
C CYS A 72 -8.06 -7.36 13.58
N ARG A 73 -7.82 -6.03 13.47
CA ARG A 73 -7.75 -5.11 14.62
C ARG A 73 -9.05 -5.07 15.42
N VAL A 74 -10.19 -4.97 14.73
CA VAL A 74 -11.53 -4.92 15.34
C VAL A 74 -11.83 -6.22 16.07
N CYS A 75 -11.53 -7.37 15.47
CA CYS A 75 -11.77 -8.66 16.10
C CYS A 75 -10.86 -8.89 17.31
N ALA A 76 -9.59 -8.50 17.21
CA ALA A 76 -8.64 -8.61 18.31
C ALA A 76 -9.09 -7.80 19.54
N LYS A 77 -9.65 -6.61 19.32
CA LYS A 77 -10.19 -5.77 20.40
C LYS A 77 -11.39 -6.38 21.12
N HIS A 78 -12.14 -7.24 20.43
CA HIS A 78 -13.25 -8.02 20.98
C HIS A 78 -12.85 -9.45 21.39
N ASN A 79 -11.56 -9.73 21.57
CA ASN A 79 -11.03 -11.06 21.93
C ASN A 79 -11.39 -12.19 20.93
N LYS A 80 -11.70 -11.84 19.67
CA LYS A 80 -11.97 -12.81 18.61
C LYS A 80 -10.71 -13.10 17.82
N ARG A 81 -10.30 -14.37 17.77
CA ARG A 81 -9.16 -14.83 16.97
C ARG A 81 -9.57 -15.02 15.50
N SER A 82 -9.55 -13.93 14.75
CA SER A 82 -9.91 -13.93 13.32
C SER A 82 -8.87 -13.19 12.50
N THR A 83 -8.51 -13.76 11.34
CA THR A 83 -7.44 -13.30 10.46
C THR A 83 -7.99 -12.86 9.11
N THR A 84 -7.29 -11.94 8.47
CA THR A 84 -7.69 -11.33 7.20
C THR A 84 -6.49 -11.20 6.27
N ILE A 85 -6.75 -11.29 4.97
CA ILE A 85 -5.79 -10.99 3.89
C ILE A 85 -5.85 -9.52 3.44
N HIS A 86 -6.77 -8.74 4.01
CA HIS A 86 -7.03 -7.36 3.62
C HIS A 86 -6.44 -6.36 4.60
N ILE A 87 -5.97 -5.25 4.06
CA ILE A 87 -5.43 -4.13 4.80
C ILE A 87 -6.04 -2.81 4.29
N CYS A 88 -6.29 -1.86 5.18
CA CYS A 88 -6.62 -0.50 4.79
C CYS A 88 -5.37 0.18 4.22
N LYS A 89 -5.47 0.79 3.03
CA LYS A 89 -4.33 1.45 2.35
C LYS A 89 -3.80 2.64 3.15
N HIS A 90 -4.70 3.39 3.77
CA HIS A 90 -4.36 4.61 4.51
C HIS A 90 -3.91 4.30 5.94
N CYS A 91 -4.68 3.48 6.65
CA CYS A 91 -4.37 3.19 8.05
C CYS A 91 -3.31 2.10 8.21
N ASN A 92 -3.00 1.33 7.15
CA ASN A 92 -2.16 0.12 7.23
C ASN A 92 -2.66 -0.88 8.29
N VAL A 93 -3.97 -0.91 8.54
CA VAL A 93 -4.59 -1.77 9.55
C VAL A 93 -5.27 -2.97 8.89
N PRO A 94 -4.99 -4.21 9.34
CA PRO A 94 -5.66 -5.40 8.86
C PRO A 94 -7.13 -5.45 9.34
N LEU A 95 -8.07 -5.50 8.38
CA LEU A 95 -9.51 -5.47 8.62
C LEU A 95 -10.25 -6.47 7.71
N HIS A 96 -11.39 -6.99 8.13
CA HIS A 96 -12.28 -7.74 7.23
C HIS A 96 -13.01 -6.80 6.26
N ARG A 97 -13.27 -7.26 5.02
CA ARG A 97 -13.87 -6.45 3.93
C ARG A 97 -15.19 -5.76 4.29
N SER A 98 -15.98 -6.37 5.17
CA SER A 98 -17.34 -5.95 5.46
C SER A 98 -17.42 -5.23 6.82
N LYS A 99 -18.04 -5.86 7.81
CA LYS A 99 -18.45 -5.25 9.09
C LYS A 99 -17.28 -4.62 9.86
N CYS A 100 -16.08 -5.20 9.78
CA CYS A 100 -14.91 -4.66 10.50
C CYS A 100 -14.39 -3.39 9.85
N PHE A 101 -14.41 -3.30 8.52
CA PHE A 101 -14.00 -2.08 7.82
C PHE A 101 -14.90 -0.92 8.21
N THR A 102 -16.22 -1.08 8.05
CA THR A 102 -17.19 -0.03 8.41
C THR A 102 -17.07 0.37 9.88
N LYS A 103 -17.08 -0.58 10.82
CA LYS A 103 -16.92 -0.25 12.25
C LYS A 103 -15.63 0.50 12.55
N TYR A 104 -14.53 0.10 11.91
CA TYR A 104 -13.24 0.76 12.04
C TYR A 104 -13.18 2.12 11.34
N HIS A 105 -14.09 2.46 10.45
CA HIS A 105 -14.07 3.77 9.77
C HIS A 105 -15.23 4.69 10.21
N THR A 106 -16.17 4.21 11.03
CA THR A 106 -17.33 5.01 11.48
C THR A 106 -17.41 5.19 13.00
N LEU A 107 -17.01 4.20 13.80
CA LEU A 107 -17.18 4.26 15.27
C LEU A 107 -15.93 4.81 15.94
N LYS A 108 -16.09 5.73 16.90
CA LYS A 108 -14.99 6.15 17.80
C LYS A 108 -14.48 4.98 18.66
N HIS A 109 -15.41 4.13 19.10
CA HIS A 109 -15.13 2.92 19.87
C HIS A 109 -15.64 1.70 19.10
N TYR A 110 -14.74 1.07 18.35
CA TYR A 110 -15.00 -0.16 17.59
C TYR A 110 -14.42 -1.40 18.26
#